data_AF-A0A8H5SDC1-F1
#
_entry.id   AF-A0A8H5SDC1-F1
#
_cell.length_a   1.000
_cell.length_b   1.000
_cell.length_c   1.000
_cell.angle_alpha   90.00
_cell.angle_beta   90.00
_cell.angle_gamma   90.00
#
_symmetry.space_group_name_H-M   'P 1'
#
loop_
_entity.id
_entity.type
_entity.pdbx_description
1 polymer ?
#
loop_
_entity_poly.entity_id
_entity_poly.type
_entity_poly.pdbx_seq_one_letter_code
_entity_poly.pdbx_strand_id
1 'polypeptide(L)'
;MPAQTRVLEGIYCRIYYEDHDYGLQSGDASGGIDERLCKVGIIQSEVAMLKGWQVTLDSIGMLLFSVPWAHVADVRGRKPVLLLLTSALFAKYAFVQLVCFFDGAIPLRWSWLSALHTVFGGSVTVATALIYTIISDVVPENDRTSVFFQVMAAMIVTQFLGPLISAALMVWSPWLPMVLGLGVELISILTLCFIPETLNNGDSGSPEPQSSLSTDYGAGEEPDFWSRLIIRIKISVSFMISDTRILVAAAAFSLHMLFLNRDILLQYISTRYNISLSTATVFISIRSGLLIFLCIFIFPRIGRHYHGKMHSLQADRILSCISAALLALGFLGLSMAPELVALSVFLAVNSLGWGLFPFLRSFLTNLAGKSEVARLNSIIGVSDTLGLMVGSPLLAKLFSKGIEMKGFLFGLPFMFSGLSVLVIVLFLSLVNT
;
A
#
# COMPACT_ATOMS: atom_id res chain seq x y z
N MET A 1 -6.30 -8.33 -3.23
CA MET A 1 -6.27 -9.75 -2.84
C MET A 1 -6.32 -10.63 -4.09
N PRO A 2 -5.40 -11.60 -4.25
CA PRO A 2 -5.35 -12.44 -5.46
C PRO A 2 -6.65 -13.22 -5.71
N ALA A 3 -7.21 -13.83 -4.68
CA ALA A 3 -8.45 -14.61 -4.78
C ALA A 3 -9.66 -13.77 -5.20
N GLN A 4 -9.84 -12.60 -4.60
CA GLN A 4 -10.86 -11.65 -5.04
C GLN A 4 -10.68 -11.27 -6.51
N THR A 5 -9.44 -11.10 -6.98
CA THR A 5 -9.15 -10.81 -8.40
C THR A 5 -9.62 -11.94 -9.29
N ARG A 6 -9.38 -13.20 -8.90
CA ARG A 6 -9.82 -14.39 -9.64
C ARG A 6 -11.33 -14.52 -9.73
N VAL A 7 -12.06 -14.16 -8.66
CA VAL A 7 -13.53 -14.14 -8.66
C VAL A 7 -14.06 -13.04 -9.58
N LEU A 8 -13.56 -11.81 -9.44
CA LEU A 8 -13.96 -10.69 -10.30
C LEU A 8 -13.68 -10.97 -11.78
N GLU A 9 -12.50 -11.53 -12.09
CA GLU A 9 -12.15 -11.98 -13.44
C GLU A 9 -13.12 -13.04 -13.94
N GLY A 10 -13.46 -14.04 -13.13
CA GLY A 10 -14.40 -15.09 -13.52
C GLY A 10 -15.79 -14.57 -13.83
N ILE A 11 -16.30 -13.62 -13.04
CA ILE A 11 -17.62 -12.99 -13.27
C ILE A 11 -17.62 -12.19 -14.57
N TYR A 12 -16.66 -11.28 -14.77
CA TYR A 12 -16.56 -10.51 -16.02
C TYR A 12 -16.34 -11.39 -17.24
N CYS A 13 -15.56 -12.46 -17.10
CA CYS A 13 -15.33 -13.44 -18.15
C CYS A 13 -16.62 -14.14 -18.56
N ARG A 14 -17.43 -14.56 -17.60
CA ARG A 14 -18.73 -15.18 -17.89
C ARG A 14 -19.66 -14.24 -18.62
N ILE A 15 -19.84 -13.02 -18.10
CA ILE A 15 -20.66 -11.98 -18.73
C ILE A 15 -20.20 -11.75 -20.17
N TYR A 16 -18.89 -11.64 -20.40
CA TYR A 16 -18.33 -11.44 -21.74
C TYR A 16 -18.67 -12.58 -22.70
N TYR A 17 -18.55 -13.84 -22.27
CA TYR A 17 -18.83 -14.99 -23.13
C TYR A 17 -20.34 -15.24 -23.34
N GLU A 18 -21.18 -14.92 -22.36
CA GLU A 18 -22.64 -14.94 -22.48
C GLU A 18 -23.13 -13.90 -23.49
N ASP A 19 -22.57 -12.69 -23.49
CA ASP A 19 -22.96 -11.60 -24.41
C ASP A 19 -22.54 -11.85 -25.88
N HIS A 20 -21.54 -12.70 -26.13
CA HIS A 20 -20.95 -12.88 -27.46
C HIS A 20 -21.33 -14.20 -28.15
N ASP A 21 -22.29 -14.97 -27.62
CA ASP A 21 -22.80 -16.25 -28.17
C ASP A 21 -21.72 -17.32 -28.47
N TYR A 22 -20.49 -17.14 -27.98
CA TYR A 22 -19.48 -18.18 -27.98
C TYR A 22 -19.90 -19.21 -26.93
N GLY A 23 -20.67 -20.22 -27.34
CA GLY A 23 -21.19 -21.26 -26.44
C GLY A 23 -20.15 -21.66 -25.39
N LEU A 24 -20.55 -21.59 -24.11
CA LEU A 24 -19.68 -21.84 -22.94
C LEU A 24 -18.89 -23.14 -23.15
N GLN A 25 -17.61 -23.02 -23.52
CA GLN A 25 -16.71 -24.17 -23.52
C GLN A 25 -16.38 -24.46 -22.05
N SER A 26 -17.19 -25.33 -21.44
CA SER A 26 -17.03 -25.80 -20.06
C SER A 26 -15.67 -26.48 -19.89
N GLY A 27 -14.73 -25.82 -19.22
CA GLY A 27 -13.33 -26.22 -19.19
C GLY A 27 -12.83 -26.74 -17.84
N ASP A 28 -13.40 -26.29 -16.72
CA ASP A 28 -12.93 -26.68 -15.38
C ASP A 28 -13.83 -27.73 -14.72
N ALA A 29 -13.24 -28.57 -13.85
CA ALA A 29 -13.91 -29.65 -13.10
C ALA A 29 -15.09 -29.20 -12.21
N SER A 30 -15.31 -27.89 -12.08
CA SER A 30 -16.40 -27.23 -11.36
C SER A 30 -17.51 -26.69 -12.28
N GLY A 31 -17.43 -26.91 -13.60
CA GLY A 31 -18.39 -26.38 -14.58
C GLY A 31 -18.16 -24.92 -14.99
N GLY A 32 -16.97 -24.36 -14.69
CA GLY A 32 -16.60 -22.99 -15.04
C GLY A 32 -15.80 -22.85 -16.35
N ILE A 33 -15.63 -21.61 -16.80
CA ILE A 33 -14.75 -21.22 -17.93
C ILE A 33 -13.29 -21.35 -17.48
N ASP A 34 -12.45 -22.00 -18.30
CA ASP A 34 -10.99 -22.10 -18.06
C ASP A 34 -10.42 -20.69 -17.89
N GLU A 35 -9.68 -20.48 -16.80
CA GLU A 35 -9.06 -19.20 -16.47
C GLU A 35 -8.22 -18.60 -17.61
N ARG A 36 -7.57 -19.45 -18.41
CA ARG A 36 -6.75 -19.00 -19.55
C ARG A 36 -7.57 -18.28 -20.62
N LEU A 37 -8.85 -18.65 -20.78
CA LEU A 37 -9.77 -17.98 -21.69
C LEU A 37 -10.18 -16.59 -21.16
N CYS A 38 -10.03 -16.34 -19.86
CA CYS A 38 -10.38 -15.05 -19.24
C CYS A 38 -9.28 -13.98 -19.34
N LYS A 39 -8.13 -14.28 -19.98
CA LYS A 39 -7.02 -13.33 -20.18
C LYS A 39 -7.22 -12.37 -21.36
N VAL A 40 -8.44 -12.30 -21.92
CA VAL A 40 -8.79 -11.33 -22.95
C VAL A 40 -8.71 -9.91 -22.40
N GLY A 41 -8.20 -8.98 -23.21
CA GLY A 41 -7.88 -7.63 -22.74
C GLY A 41 -9.06 -6.84 -22.18
N ILE A 42 -10.27 -7.03 -22.71
CA ILE A 42 -11.45 -6.32 -22.21
C ILE A 42 -11.81 -6.77 -20.78
N ILE A 43 -11.74 -8.07 -20.49
CA ILE A 43 -11.99 -8.64 -19.15
C ILE A 43 -10.95 -8.10 -18.16
N GLN A 44 -9.67 -8.16 -18.53
CA GLN A 44 -8.57 -7.68 -17.68
C GLN A 44 -8.64 -6.16 -17.45
N SER A 45 -9.06 -5.40 -18.46
CA SER A 45 -9.28 -3.96 -18.35
C SER A 45 -10.38 -3.64 -17.34
N GLU A 46 -11.52 -4.31 -17.40
CA GLU A 46 -12.63 -4.09 -16.45
C GLU A 46 -12.21 -4.44 -15.01
N VAL A 47 -11.50 -5.55 -14.79
CA VAL A 47 -10.98 -5.92 -13.47
C VAL A 47 -9.98 -4.88 -12.95
N ALA A 48 -9.03 -4.45 -13.78
CA ALA A 48 -8.04 -3.45 -13.42
C ALA A 48 -8.69 -2.11 -13.07
N MET A 49 -9.65 -1.65 -13.89
CA MET A 49 -10.35 -0.39 -13.67
C MET A 49 -11.23 -0.41 -12.42
N LEU A 50 -11.97 -1.51 -12.20
CA LEU A 50 -12.81 -1.67 -11.01
C LEU A 50 -11.97 -1.53 -9.72
N LYS A 51 -10.82 -2.22 -9.67
CA LYS A 51 -9.89 -2.19 -8.54
C LYS A 51 -9.16 -0.86 -8.42
N GLY A 52 -8.75 -0.27 -9.55
CA GLY A 52 -8.08 1.03 -9.57
C GLY A 52 -8.95 2.13 -8.95
N TRP A 53 -10.23 2.17 -9.31
CA TRP A 53 -11.20 3.10 -8.71
C TRP A 53 -11.52 2.76 -7.26
N GLN A 54 -11.60 1.47 -6.89
CA GLN A 54 -11.78 1.08 -5.49
C GLN A 54 -10.67 1.67 -4.60
N VAL A 55 -9.41 1.55 -5.01
CA VAL A 55 -8.27 2.12 -4.26
C VAL A 55 -8.37 3.65 -4.18
N THR A 56 -8.85 4.30 -5.25
CA THR A 56 -9.08 5.75 -5.27
C THR A 56 -10.09 6.17 -4.21
N LEU A 57 -11.25 5.51 -4.17
CA LEU A 57 -12.32 5.80 -3.22
C LEU A 57 -11.89 5.53 -1.78
N ASP A 58 -11.21 4.41 -1.53
CA ASP A 58 -10.62 4.10 -0.22
C ASP A 58 -9.61 5.18 0.21
N SER A 59 -8.79 5.68 -0.72
CA SER A 59 -7.77 6.71 -0.44
C SER A 59 -8.39 8.07 -0.12
N ILE A 60 -9.48 8.44 -0.80
CA ILE A 60 -10.26 9.65 -0.48
C ILE A 60 -10.76 9.56 0.97
N GLY A 61 -11.37 8.44 1.32
CA GLY A 61 -11.84 8.17 2.67
C GLY A 61 -10.72 8.25 3.71
N MET A 62 -9.57 7.63 3.42
CA MET A 62 -8.39 7.70 4.27
C MET A 62 -7.92 9.13 4.53
N LEU A 63 -7.84 9.98 3.50
CA LEU A 63 -7.42 11.38 3.66
C LEU A 63 -8.40 12.20 4.52
N LEU A 64 -9.70 11.98 4.31
CA LEU A 64 -10.74 12.74 5.01
C LEU A 64 -10.87 12.35 6.48
N PHE A 65 -10.79 11.04 6.77
CA PHE A 65 -11.20 10.50 8.07
C PHE A 65 -10.03 10.08 8.98
N SER A 66 -8.78 10.01 8.50
CA SER A 66 -7.65 9.60 9.35
C SER A 66 -7.43 10.51 10.55
N VAL A 67 -7.36 11.83 10.33
CA VAL A 67 -7.07 12.80 11.40
C VAL A 67 -8.23 12.94 12.40
N PRO A 68 -9.50 13.06 11.95
CA PRO A 68 -10.63 13.05 12.87
C PRO A 68 -10.66 11.82 13.78
N TRP A 69 -10.44 10.61 13.24
CA TRP A 69 -10.45 9.40 14.05
C TRP A 69 -9.24 9.25 14.97
N ALA A 70 -8.07 9.73 14.55
CA ALA A 70 -6.92 9.82 15.45
C ALA A 70 -7.24 10.70 16.66
N HIS A 71 -7.83 11.88 16.45
CA HIS A 71 -8.25 12.76 17.54
C HIS A 71 -9.33 12.11 18.43
N VAL A 72 -10.33 11.45 17.84
CA VAL A 72 -11.35 10.73 18.60
C VAL A 72 -10.73 9.63 19.47
N ALA A 73 -9.69 8.95 19.00
CA ALA A 73 -9.00 7.93 19.78
C ALA A 73 -8.22 8.49 20.98
N ASP A 74 -7.70 9.71 20.86
CA ASP A 74 -7.02 10.39 21.95
C ASP A 74 -8.00 10.89 23.02
N VAL A 75 -9.26 11.20 22.65
CA VAL A 75 -10.26 11.73 23.60
C VAL A 75 -11.17 10.63 24.16
N ARG A 76 -11.56 9.65 23.34
CA ARG A 76 -12.54 8.61 23.69
C ARG A 76 -11.91 7.24 23.99
N GLY A 77 -10.60 7.11 23.86
CA GLY A 77 -9.86 5.88 24.10
C GLY A 77 -9.47 5.16 22.81
N ARG A 78 -8.38 4.38 22.90
CA ARG A 78 -7.76 3.68 21.77
C ARG A 78 -8.55 2.42 21.40
N LYS A 79 -9.06 1.69 22.40
CA LYS A 79 -9.81 0.44 22.20
C LYS A 79 -11.11 0.61 21.39
N PRO A 80 -12.04 1.53 21.73
CA PRO A 80 -13.32 1.63 21.01
C PRO A 80 -13.12 2.06 19.55
N VAL A 81 -12.16 2.95 19.28
CA VAL A 81 -11.83 3.35 17.91
C VAL A 81 -11.23 2.19 17.13
N LEU A 82 -10.30 1.44 17.72
CA LEU A 82 -9.70 0.28 17.06
C LEU A 82 -10.73 -0.83 16.80
N LEU A 83 -11.66 -1.08 17.71
CA LEU A 83 -12.77 -2.05 17.52
C LEU A 83 -13.72 -1.63 16.40
N LEU A 84 -14.08 -0.34 16.35
CA LEU A 84 -14.94 0.19 15.30
C LEU A 84 -14.27 0.06 13.93
N LEU A 85 -12.98 0.40 13.86
CA LEU A 85 -12.17 0.32 12.64
C LEU A 85 -12.08 -1.12 12.12
N THR A 86 -11.68 -2.07 12.97
CA THR A 86 -11.56 -3.49 12.56
C THR A 86 -12.92 -4.07 12.16
N SER A 87 -13.99 -3.72 12.87
CA SER A 87 -15.36 -4.10 12.48
C SER A 87 -15.77 -3.51 11.12
N ALA A 88 -15.39 -2.25 10.85
CA ALA A 88 -15.66 -1.62 9.56
C ALA A 88 -14.87 -2.27 8.42
N LEU A 89 -13.62 -2.69 8.66
CA LEU A 89 -12.82 -3.47 7.69
C LEU A 89 -13.44 -4.85 7.43
N PHE A 90 -13.91 -5.55 8.45
CA PHE A 90 -14.66 -6.79 8.28
C PHE A 90 -15.88 -6.58 7.39
N ALA A 91 -16.69 -5.56 7.69
CA ALA A 91 -17.88 -5.22 6.92
C ALA A 91 -17.54 -4.86 5.46
N LYS A 92 -16.45 -4.10 5.22
CA LYS A 92 -15.94 -3.79 3.88
C LYS A 92 -15.71 -5.06 3.07
N TYR A 93 -14.91 -5.99 3.60
CA TYR A 93 -14.55 -7.20 2.88
C TYR A 93 -15.74 -8.14 2.73
N ALA A 94 -16.58 -8.28 3.76
CA ALA A 94 -17.80 -9.07 3.68
C ALA A 94 -18.76 -8.54 2.61
N PHE A 95 -18.94 -7.22 2.52
CA PHE A 95 -19.77 -6.59 1.50
C PHE A 95 -19.22 -6.82 0.09
N VAL A 96 -17.92 -6.68 -0.13
CA VAL A 96 -17.31 -6.98 -1.43
C VAL A 96 -17.51 -8.45 -1.81
N GLN A 97 -17.37 -9.39 -0.86
CA GLN A 97 -17.63 -10.80 -1.10
C GLN A 97 -19.11 -11.06 -1.41
N LEU A 98 -20.03 -10.37 -0.73
CA LEU A 98 -21.47 -10.44 -1.00
C LEU A 98 -21.78 -9.96 -2.43
N VAL A 99 -21.17 -8.86 -2.88
CA VAL A 99 -21.31 -8.38 -4.27
C VAL A 99 -20.83 -9.44 -5.27
N CYS A 100 -19.68 -10.07 -5.00
CA CYS A 100 -19.18 -11.18 -5.82
C CYS A 100 -20.07 -12.42 -5.76
N PHE A 101 -20.77 -12.67 -4.65
CA PHE A 101 -21.61 -13.85 -4.46
C PHE A 101 -22.83 -13.86 -5.38
N PHE A 102 -23.33 -12.67 -5.74
CA PHE A 102 -24.41 -12.52 -6.72
C PHE A 102 -23.98 -12.84 -8.17
N ASP A 103 -22.69 -13.14 -8.40
CA ASP A 103 -22.19 -13.76 -9.64
C ASP A 103 -22.61 -13.04 -10.93
N GLY A 104 -22.62 -11.71 -10.91
CA GLY A 104 -23.01 -10.87 -12.04
C GLY A 104 -24.47 -10.42 -12.07
N ALA A 105 -25.33 -10.94 -11.19
CA ALA A 105 -26.74 -10.50 -11.09
C ALA A 105 -26.90 -9.03 -10.64
N ILE A 106 -25.88 -8.48 -9.96
CA ILE A 106 -25.76 -7.05 -9.69
C ILE A 106 -24.43 -6.51 -10.24
N PRO A 107 -24.37 -5.21 -10.59
CA PRO A 107 -23.13 -4.63 -11.12
C PRO A 107 -21.98 -4.70 -10.10
N LEU A 108 -20.84 -5.26 -10.50
CA LEU A 108 -19.65 -5.36 -9.64
C LEU A 108 -19.16 -4.00 -9.12
N ARG A 109 -19.47 -2.91 -9.84
CA ARG A 109 -19.21 -1.52 -9.40
C ARG A 109 -19.85 -1.16 -8.07
N TRP A 110 -20.87 -1.89 -7.61
CA TRP A 110 -21.43 -1.72 -6.28
C TRP A 110 -20.41 -1.96 -5.17
N SER A 111 -19.34 -2.74 -5.44
CA SER A 111 -18.22 -2.92 -4.51
C SER A 111 -17.63 -1.59 -4.04
N TRP A 112 -17.69 -0.53 -4.86
CA TRP A 112 -17.20 0.81 -4.53
C TRP A 112 -17.84 1.39 -3.27
N LEU A 113 -19.09 1.02 -2.96
CA LEU A 113 -19.75 1.43 -1.71
C LEU A 113 -19.02 0.92 -0.46
N SER A 114 -18.21 -0.14 -0.57
CA SER A 114 -17.37 -0.61 0.54
C SER A 114 -16.38 0.45 1.01
N ALA A 115 -16.03 1.44 0.17
CA ALA A 115 -15.15 2.54 0.56
C ALA A 115 -15.72 3.35 1.74
N LEU A 116 -17.04 3.33 1.96
CA LEU A 116 -17.69 4.00 3.10
C LEU A 116 -17.23 3.47 4.46
N HIS A 117 -16.57 2.30 4.53
CA HIS A 117 -15.96 1.81 5.77
C HIS A 117 -15.03 2.84 6.41
N THR A 118 -14.34 3.68 5.61
CA THR A 118 -13.40 4.68 6.15
C THR A 118 -14.07 5.74 7.02
N VAL A 119 -15.39 5.93 6.86
CA VAL A 119 -16.19 6.80 7.73
C VAL A 119 -16.19 6.29 9.17
N PHE A 120 -16.06 4.96 9.36
CA PHE A 120 -16.15 4.28 10.63
C PHE A 120 -14.76 3.80 11.09
N GLY A 121 -14.16 4.52 12.03
CA GLY A 121 -12.85 4.19 12.59
C GLY A 121 -11.65 4.61 11.74
N GLY A 122 -11.85 5.15 10.53
CA GLY A 122 -10.78 5.62 9.66
C GLY A 122 -10.21 4.52 8.77
N SER A 123 -8.90 4.53 8.56
CA SER A 123 -8.20 3.64 7.63
C SER A 123 -7.17 2.76 8.35
N VAL A 124 -6.59 1.81 7.61
CA VAL A 124 -5.51 0.94 8.11
C VAL A 124 -4.34 1.74 8.72
N THR A 125 -4.07 2.95 8.21
CA THR A 125 -3.05 3.86 8.79
C THR A 125 -3.37 4.26 10.23
N VAL A 126 -4.64 4.58 10.53
CA VAL A 126 -5.10 4.87 11.90
C VAL A 126 -4.94 3.62 12.77
N ALA A 127 -5.29 2.44 12.26
CA ALA A 127 -5.12 1.18 12.99
C ALA A 127 -3.66 0.96 13.39
N THR A 128 -2.72 1.13 12.44
CA THR A 128 -1.30 0.99 12.72
C THR A 128 -0.82 1.98 13.75
N ALA A 129 -1.21 3.26 13.64
CA ALA A 129 -0.85 4.28 14.62
C ALA A 129 -1.36 3.93 16.03
N LEU A 130 -2.62 3.50 16.15
CA LEU A 130 -3.21 3.11 17.43
C LEU A 130 -2.52 1.89 18.05
N ILE A 131 -2.13 0.90 17.25
CA ILE A 131 -1.37 -0.26 17.75
C ILE A 131 -0.03 0.20 18.35
N TYR A 132 0.71 1.07 17.65
CA TYR A 132 1.96 1.62 18.18
C TYR A 132 1.74 2.48 19.43
N THR A 133 0.67 3.27 19.49
CA THR A 133 0.30 4.05 20.69
C THR A 133 -0.03 3.14 21.88
N ILE A 134 -0.86 2.11 21.68
CA ILE A 134 -1.21 1.13 22.74
C ILE A 134 0.04 0.45 23.30
N ILE A 135 1.00 0.11 22.45
CA ILE A 135 2.27 -0.48 22.88
C ILE A 135 3.10 0.54 23.68
N SER A 136 3.18 1.79 23.21
CA SER A 136 3.87 2.86 23.94
C SER A 136 3.28 3.14 25.32
N ASP A 137 1.95 3.02 25.46
CA ASP A 137 1.21 3.27 26.70
C ASP A 137 1.46 2.18 27.77
N VAL A 138 1.84 0.96 27.36
CA VAL A 138 1.94 -0.21 28.27
C VAL A 138 3.37 -0.71 28.44
N VAL A 139 4.23 -0.57 27.43
CA VAL A 139 5.58 -1.14 27.44
C VAL A 139 6.60 -0.11 27.97
N PRO A 140 7.43 -0.48 28.97
CA PRO A 140 8.52 0.37 29.46
C PRO A 140 9.47 0.80 28.35
N GLU A 141 10.06 1.98 28.48
CA GLU A 141 10.88 2.61 27.44
C GLU A 141 12.05 1.74 26.96
N ASN A 142 12.69 1.02 27.88
CA ASN A 142 13.84 0.16 27.60
C ASN A 142 13.49 -1.02 26.67
N ASP A 143 12.26 -1.54 26.75
CA ASP A 143 11.81 -2.72 26.01
C ASP A 143 10.96 -2.37 24.79
N ARG A 144 10.45 -1.13 24.72
CA ARG A 144 9.51 -0.67 23.69
C ARG A 144 10.02 -0.91 22.27
N THR A 145 11.30 -0.64 22.03
CA THR A 145 11.93 -0.83 20.71
C THR A 145 11.94 -2.30 20.27
N SER A 146 12.18 -3.23 21.20
CA SER A 146 12.13 -4.67 20.95
C SER A 146 10.72 -5.11 20.54
N VAL A 147 9.69 -4.65 21.26
CA VAL A 147 8.29 -4.98 20.95
C VAL A 147 7.88 -4.40 19.60
N PHE A 148 8.29 -3.18 19.26
CA PHE A 148 8.05 -2.61 17.93
C PHE A 148 8.66 -3.45 16.80
N PHE A 149 9.87 -3.99 16.99
CA PHE A 149 10.48 -4.91 16.02
C PHE A 149 9.69 -6.22 15.91
N GLN A 150 9.15 -6.75 17.00
CA GLN A 150 8.30 -7.95 16.97
C GLN A 150 7.00 -7.72 16.18
N VAL A 151 6.33 -6.58 16.38
CA VAL A 151 5.13 -6.21 15.60
C VAL A 151 5.47 -6.09 14.12
N MET A 152 6.56 -5.40 13.79
CA MET A 152 7.01 -5.28 12.40
C MET A 152 7.35 -6.65 11.79
N ALA A 153 8.00 -7.55 12.54
CA ALA A 153 8.28 -8.90 12.09
C ALA A 153 6.99 -9.69 11.83
N ALA A 154 5.99 -9.58 12.71
CA ALA A 154 4.67 -10.19 12.51
C ALA A 154 3.98 -9.70 11.23
N MET A 155 4.00 -8.37 10.98
CA MET A 155 3.47 -7.78 9.74
C MET A 155 4.18 -8.31 8.48
N ILE A 156 5.50 -8.46 8.54
CA ILE A 156 6.30 -8.99 7.43
C ILE A 156 5.94 -10.46 7.16
N VAL A 157 5.82 -11.27 8.21
CA VAL A 157 5.44 -12.69 8.11
C VAL A 157 4.05 -12.83 7.49
N THR A 158 3.06 -12.05 7.91
CA THR A 158 1.71 -12.10 7.33
C THR A 158 1.69 -11.63 5.88
N GLN A 159 2.50 -10.64 5.51
CA GLN A 159 2.64 -10.17 4.13
C GLN A 159 3.24 -11.22 3.19
N PHE A 160 4.05 -12.15 3.71
CA PHE A 160 4.60 -13.27 2.95
C PHE A 160 3.65 -14.48 2.94
N LEU A 161 3.20 -14.92 4.12
CA LEU A 161 2.37 -16.11 4.27
C LEU A 161 0.96 -15.92 3.69
N GLY A 162 0.35 -14.74 3.83
CA GLY A 162 -1.01 -14.48 3.36
C GLY A 162 -1.18 -14.76 1.86
N PRO A 163 -0.40 -14.11 0.97
CA PRO A 163 -0.44 -14.40 -0.46
C PRO A 163 -0.05 -15.85 -0.81
N LEU A 164 0.89 -16.47 -0.08
CA LEU A 164 1.31 -17.85 -0.33
C LEU A 164 0.19 -18.86 -0.01
N ILE A 165 -0.44 -18.72 1.16
CA ILE A 165 -1.60 -19.54 1.56
C ILE A 165 -2.76 -19.28 0.59
N SER A 166 -3.00 -18.02 0.22
CA SER A 166 -4.02 -17.68 -0.78
C SER A 166 -3.75 -18.33 -2.14
N ALA A 167 -2.50 -18.35 -2.60
CA ALA A 167 -2.11 -19.00 -3.86
C ALA A 167 -2.39 -20.50 -3.84
N ALA A 168 -2.01 -21.18 -2.74
CA ALA A 168 -2.26 -22.61 -2.58
C ALA A 168 -3.75 -22.93 -2.54
N LEU A 169 -4.55 -22.16 -1.79
CA LEU A 169 -5.98 -22.41 -1.64
C LEU A 169 -6.78 -22.12 -2.93
N MET A 170 -6.35 -21.13 -3.72
CA MET A 170 -6.99 -20.77 -5.00
C MET A 170 -6.98 -21.90 -6.02
N VAL A 171 -6.10 -22.90 -5.90
CA VAL A 171 -6.08 -24.07 -6.79
C VAL A 171 -7.37 -24.89 -6.68
N TRP A 172 -7.96 -24.97 -5.48
CA TRP A 172 -9.23 -25.67 -5.26
C TRP A 172 -10.42 -24.74 -5.48
N SER A 173 -10.40 -23.56 -4.86
CA SER A 173 -11.45 -22.55 -5.04
C SER A 173 -10.97 -21.18 -4.54
N PRO A 174 -11.18 -20.09 -5.29
CA PRO A 174 -10.85 -18.75 -4.82
C PRO A 174 -11.73 -18.29 -3.65
N TRP A 175 -12.88 -18.93 -3.41
CA TRP A 175 -13.73 -18.63 -2.25
C TRP A 175 -13.10 -19.07 -0.92
N LEU A 176 -12.33 -20.17 -0.91
CA LEU A 176 -11.67 -20.68 0.31
C LEU A 176 -10.78 -19.63 0.99
N PRO A 177 -9.79 -19.01 0.32
CA PRO A 177 -8.95 -18.00 0.96
C PRO A 177 -9.73 -16.71 1.29
N MET A 178 -10.80 -16.40 0.55
CA MET A 178 -11.65 -15.23 0.83
C MET A 178 -12.44 -15.39 2.13
N VAL A 179 -13.10 -16.53 2.34
CA VAL A 179 -13.84 -16.85 3.56
C VAL A 179 -12.89 -17.04 4.74
N LEU A 180 -11.76 -17.71 4.53
CA LEU A 180 -10.71 -17.86 5.55
C LEU A 180 -10.20 -16.50 6.03
N GLY A 181 -9.96 -15.56 5.11
CA GLY A 181 -9.56 -14.19 5.44
C GLY A 181 -10.57 -13.46 6.33
N LEU A 182 -11.87 -13.61 6.06
CA LEU A 182 -12.91 -13.07 6.94
C LEU A 182 -12.92 -13.75 8.32
N GLY A 183 -12.70 -15.06 8.36
CA GLY A 183 -12.59 -15.79 9.63
C GLY A 183 -11.42 -15.29 10.49
N VAL A 184 -10.26 -15.04 9.88
CA VAL A 184 -9.09 -14.48 10.58
C VAL A 184 -9.34 -13.05 11.06
N GLU A 185 -10.00 -12.22 10.26
CA GLU A 185 -10.39 -10.87 10.66
C GLU A 185 -11.38 -10.91 11.84
N LEU A 186 -12.35 -11.83 11.81
CA LEU A 186 -13.30 -12.02 12.91
C LEU A 186 -12.57 -12.43 14.20
N ILE A 187 -11.63 -13.37 14.11
CA ILE A 187 -10.78 -13.75 15.27
C ILE A 187 -10.02 -12.53 15.79
N SER A 188 -9.50 -11.68 14.90
CA SER A 188 -8.79 -10.45 15.30
C SER A 188 -9.70 -9.51 16.09
N ILE A 189 -10.95 -9.30 15.66
CA ILE A 189 -11.96 -8.53 16.41
C ILE A 189 -12.22 -9.17 17.79
N LEU A 190 -12.38 -10.49 17.86
CA LEU A 190 -12.60 -11.20 19.12
C LEU A 190 -11.40 -11.06 20.06
N THR A 191 -10.17 -11.17 19.57
CA THR A 191 -8.97 -10.97 20.38
C THR A 191 -8.86 -9.54 20.92
N LEU A 192 -9.24 -8.55 20.11
CA LEU A 192 -9.22 -7.14 20.50
C LEU A 192 -10.22 -6.82 21.63
N CYS A 193 -11.32 -7.57 21.73
CA CYS A 193 -12.26 -7.44 22.86
C CYS A 193 -11.59 -7.70 24.22
N PHE A 194 -10.56 -8.57 24.27
CA PHE A 194 -9.81 -8.89 25.48
C PHE A 194 -8.70 -7.88 25.81
N ILE A 195 -8.31 -7.02 24.86
CA ILE A 195 -7.33 -5.96 25.10
C ILE A 195 -7.99 -4.86 25.94
N PRO A 196 -7.43 -4.45 27.09
CA PRO A 196 -7.99 -3.37 27.91
C PRO A 196 -7.77 -2.00 27.26
N GLU A 197 -8.53 -1.00 27.70
CA GLU A 197 -8.27 0.39 27.34
C GLU A 197 -6.95 0.87 27.98
N THR A 198 -6.18 1.68 27.27
CA THR A 198 -4.83 2.11 27.65
C THR A 198 -4.71 3.62 27.89
N LEU A 199 -5.74 4.41 27.53
CA LEU A 199 -5.73 5.88 27.59
C LEU A 199 -5.20 6.48 28.90
N ASN A 200 -5.57 5.91 30.06
CA ASN A 200 -5.28 6.50 31.36
C ASN A 200 -4.08 5.88 32.10
N ASN A 201 -3.38 4.91 31.50
CA ASN A 201 -2.27 4.23 32.19
C ASN A 201 -0.96 5.05 32.22
N GLY A 202 -0.85 6.11 31.42
CA GLY A 202 0.33 6.99 31.35
C GLY A 202 0.35 8.16 32.37
N ASP A 203 -0.77 8.48 33.03
CA ASP A 203 -0.88 9.65 33.93
C ASP A 203 -0.46 9.38 35.38
N SER A 204 0.05 8.18 35.69
CA SER A 204 0.34 7.76 37.07
C SER A 204 1.77 8.00 37.54
N GLY A 205 2.58 8.81 36.84
CA GLY A 205 3.95 9.08 37.29
C GLY A 205 4.66 10.21 36.56
N SER A 206 4.84 11.32 37.27
CA SER A 206 5.67 12.51 36.95
C SER A 206 5.01 13.58 36.06
N PRO A 207 4.76 14.79 36.58
CA PRO A 207 4.47 15.94 35.74
C PRO A 207 5.78 16.46 35.14
N GLU A 208 6.17 15.95 33.97
CA GLU A 208 7.13 16.67 33.14
C GLU A 208 6.41 17.79 32.39
N PRO A 209 6.97 19.02 32.37
CA PRO A 209 6.31 20.15 31.77
C PRO A 209 6.23 19.92 30.26
N GLN A 210 5.01 19.66 29.79
CA GLN A 210 4.66 19.91 28.39
C GLN A 210 5.02 21.37 28.13
N SER A 211 6.11 21.59 27.42
CA SER A 211 6.43 22.84 26.74
C SER A 211 5.44 23.04 25.59
N SER A 212 4.16 23.14 25.96
CA SER A 212 3.24 24.00 25.27
C SER A 212 3.83 25.40 25.42
N LEU A 213 4.36 25.94 24.34
CA LEU A 213 4.49 27.39 24.19
C LEU A 213 3.08 27.95 24.13
N SER A 214 2.38 27.97 25.27
CA SER A 214 1.22 28.82 25.51
C SER A 214 1.78 30.24 25.65
N THR A 215 1.94 30.89 24.50
CA THR A 215 2.07 32.33 24.49
C THR A 215 0.70 32.88 24.89
N ASP A 216 0.63 33.40 26.11
CA ASP A 216 -0.50 34.14 26.64
C ASP A 216 -0.80 35.32 25.72
N TYR A 217 -1.86 35.19 24.92
CA TYR A 217 -2.50 36.29 24.21
C TYR A 217 -4.01 36.09 24.29
N GLY A 218 -4.63 36.90 25.14
CA GLY A 218 -5.92 37.57 24.94
C GLY A 218 -7.12 36.71 24.52
N ALA A 219 -8.17 36.75 25.35
CA ALA A 219 -9.52 36.30 25.07
C ALA A 219 -9.97 36.54 23.60
N GLY A 220 -9.85 35.49 22.80
CA GLY A 220 -10.44 35.34 21.47
C GLY A 220 -10.97 33.91 21.38
N GLU A 221 -12.14 33.73 20.76
CA GLU A 221 -12.78 32.41 20.60
C GLU A 221 -11.77 31.38 20.06
N GLU A 222 -11.56 30.31 20.82
CA GLU A 222 -10.74 29.18 20.39
C GLU A 222 -11.27 28.67 19.03
N PRO A 223 -10.47 28.66 17.96
CA PRO A 223 -10.97 28.23 16.66
C PRO A 223 -11.46 26.78 16.73
N ASP A 224 -12.60 26.50 16.10
CA ASP A 224 -13.14 25.14 15.96
C ASP A 224 -12.06 24.17 15.42
N PHE A 225 -12.13 22.88 15.81
CA PHE A 225 -11.18 21.84 15.43
C PHE A 225 -10.95 21.81 13.91
N TRP A 226 -12.03 21.97 13.14
CA TRP A 226 -11.99 22.01 11.68
C TRP A 226 -11.23 23.22 11.13
N SER A 227 -11.41 24.39 11.74
CA SER A 227 -10.66 25.61 11.40
C SER A 227 -9.16 25.43 11.67
N ARG A 228 -8.80 24.82 12.81
CA ARG A 228 -7.40 24.48 13.14
C ARG A 228 -6.81 23.47 12.16
N LEU A 229 -7.58 22.46 11.76
CA LEU A 229 -7.16 21.44 10.79
C LEU A 229 -6.89 22.07 9.42
N ILE A 230 -7.80 22.91 8.92
CA ILE A 230 -7.64 23.61 7.63
C ILE A 230 -6.43 24.53 7.64
N ILE A 231 -6.21 25.26 8.73
CA ILE A 231 -5.03 26.12 8.90
C ILE A 231 -3.74 25.28 8.88
N ARG A 232 -3.70 24.16 9.60
CA ARG A 232 -2.54 23.24 9.61
C ARG A 232 -2.27 22.61 8.25
N ILE A 233 -3.31 22.28 7.49
CA ILE A 233 -3.18 21.79 6.11
C ILE A 233 -2.61 22.89 5.22
N LYS A 234 -3.15 24.12 5.28
CA LYS A 234 -2.64 25.25 4.49
C LYS A 234 -1.17 25.56 4.78
N ILE A 235 -0.77 25.54 6.05
CA ILE A 235 0.63 25.76 6.45
C ILE A 235 1.53 24.63 5.93
N SER A 236 1.11 23.38 6.06
CA SER A 236 1.86 22.21 5.56
C SER A 236 2.01 22.23 4.04
N VAL A 237 0.97 22.61 3.30
CA VAL A 237 0.98 22.75 1.84
C VAL A 237 1.88 23.92 1.42
N SER A 238 1.78 25.07 2.09
CA SER A 238 2.64 26.22 1.81
C SER A 238 4.11 25.87 2.01
N PHE A 239 4.46 25.15 3.08
CA PHE A 239 5.82 24.70 3.35
C PHE A 239 6.32 23.71 2.29
N MET A 240 5.48 22.75 1.88
CA MET A 240 5.81 21.77 0.84
C MET A 240 6.12 22.43 -0.52
N ILE A 241 5.43 23.53 -0.83
CA ILE A 241 5.63 24.28 -2.08
C ILE A 241 6.85 25.23 -1.98
N SER A 242 7.19 25.69 -0.78
CA SER A 242 8.30 26.63 -0.57
C SER A 242 9.70 26.05 -0.76
N ASP A 243 9.91 24.74 -0.52
CA ASP A 243 11.21 24.10 -0.78
C ASP A 243 11.07 23.07 -1.92
N THR A 244 11.66 23.39 -3.07
CA THR A 244 11.67 22.52 -4.26
C THR A 244 12.24 21.13 -3.95
N ARG A 245 13.14 20.99 -2.97
CA ARG A 245 13.69 19.69 -2.56
C ARG A 245 12.66 18.81 -1.87
N ILE A 246 11.81 19.43 -1.05
CA ILE A 246 10.68 18.76 -0.36
C ILE A 246 9.56 18.45 -1.36
N LEU A 247 9.33 19.32 -2.33
CA LEU A 247 8.35 19.08 -3.40
C LEU A 247 8.73 17.87 -4.26
N VAL A 248 10.00 17.76 -4.68
CA VAL A 248 10.43 16.61 -5.49
C VAL A 248 10.51 15.33 -4.66
N ALA A 249 10.86 15.43 -3.38
CA ALA A 249 10.71 14.32 -2.44
C ALA A 249 9.27 13.83 -2.33
N ALA A 250 8.31 14.74 -2.12
CA ALA A 250 6.90 14.44 -2.11
C ALA A 250 6.49 13.76 -3.42
N ALA A 251 6.90 14.30 -4.57
CA ALA A 251 6.64 13.67 -5.87
C ALA A 251 7.22 12.24 -5.96
N ALA A 252 8.43 12.00 -5.45
CA ALA A 252 9.05 10.67 -5.43
C ALA A 252 8.28 9.67 -4.54
N PHE A 253 7.71 10.11 -3.41
CA PHE A 253 6.85 9.29 -2.54
C PHE A 253 5.44 9.10 -3.11
N SER A 254 4.86 10.09 -3.80
CA SER A 254 3.65 9.88 -4.57
C SER A 254 3.85 8.86 -5.68
N LEU A 255 5.01 8.89 -6.35
CA LEU A 255 5.36 7.90 -7.36
C LEU A 255 5.64 6.52 -6.74
N HIS A 256 6.22 6.45 -5.53
CA HIS A 256 6.48 5.20 -4.81
C HIS A 256 5.24 4.30 -4.72
N MET A 257 4.10 4.90 -4.38
CA MET A 257 2.88 4.14 -4.13
C MET A 257 2.23 3.57 -5.39
N LEU A 258 2.49 4.14 -6.56
CA LEU A 258 2.19 3.51 -7.86
C LEU A 258 2.85 2.13 -7.96
N PHE A 259 4.11 2.05 -7.55
CA PHE A 259 4.99 0.88 -7.70
C PHE A 259 4.68 -0.24 -6.71
N LEU A 260 4.03 0.12 -5.61
CA LEU A 260 3.54 -0.80 -4.59
C LEU A 260 2.24 -1.50 -4.99
N ASN A 261 1.56 -1.07 -6.06
CA ASN A 261 0.31 -1.68 -6.49
C ASN A 261 0.53 -3.08 -7.08
N ARG A 262 0.52 -4.09 -6.20
CA ARG A 262 0.74 -5.50 -6.52
C ARG A 262 -0.35 -6.08 -7.41
N ASP A 263 -1.54 -5.47 -7.43
CA ASP A 263 -2.70 -5.98 -8.15
C ASP A 263 -2.55 -5.84 -9.67
N ILE A 264 -1.91 -4.77 -10.15
CA ILE A 264 -1.58 -4.60 -11.57
C ILE A 264 -0.43 -5.53 -11.97
N LEU A 265 0.59 -5.69 -11.11
CA LEU A 265 1.67 -6.64 -11.35
C LEU A 265 1.17 -8.09 -11.45
N LEU A 266 0.22 -8.47 -10.59
CA LEU A 266 -0.41 -9.79 -10.63
C LEU A 266 -1.15 -10.01 -11.95
N GLN A 267 -2.02 -9.08 -12.34
CA GLN A 267 -2.77 -9.16 -13.60
C GLN A 267 -1.84 -9.14 -14.82
N TYR A 268 -0.80 -8.32 -14.78
CA TYR A 268 0.19 -8.26 -15.85
C TYR A 268 0.91 -9.59 -16.06
N ILE A 269 1.41 -10.21 -14.99
CA ILE A 269 2.10 -11.50 -15.09
C ILE A 269 1.14 -12.57 -15.60
N SER A 270 -0.08 -12.63 -15.05
CA SER A 270 -1.07 -13.61 -15.44
C SER A 270 -1.50 -13.45 -16.91
N THR A 271 -1.75 -12.23 -17.35
CA THR A 271 -2.23 -11.92 -18.71
C THR A 271 -1.11 -12.03 -19.75
N ARG A 272 0.10 -11.51 -19.47
CA ARG A 272 1.21 -11.52 -20.43
C ARG A 272 1.68 -12.92 -20.77
N TYR A 273 1.78 -13.77 -19.76
CA TYR A 273 2.33 -15.12 -19.90
C TYR A 273 1.24 -16.20 -19.98
N ASN A 274 -0.03 -15.79 -19.99
CA ASN A 274 -1.20 -16.69 -20.02
C ASN A 274 -1.13 -17.79 -18.95
N ILE A 275 -0.77 -17.41 -17.73
CA ILE A 275 -0.71 -18.30 -16.56
C ILE A 275 -1.80 -17.93 -15.56
N SER A 276 -2.15 -18.87 -14.69
CA SER A 276 -3.17 -18.62 -13.67
C SER A 276 -2.73 -17.54 -12.66
N LEU A 277 -3.70 -16.85 -12.07
CA LEU A 277 -3.52 -15.88 -11.00
C LEU A 277 -2.90 -16.54 -9.77
N SER A 278 -3.18 -17.82 -9.52
CA SER A 278 -2.51 -18.59 -8.47
C SER A 278 -1.01 -18.71 -8.71
N THR A 279 -0.58 -19.11 -9.91
CA THR A 279 0.85 -19.19 -10.27
C THR A 279 1.51 -17.81 -10.29
N ALA A 280 0.85 -16.78 -10.83
CA ALA A 280 1.35 -15.41 -10.79
C ALA A 280 1.53 -14.90 -9.34
N THR A 281 0.65 -15.31 -8.42
CA THR A 281 0.77 -14.99 -6.99
C THR A 281 2.02 -15.62 -6.38
N VAL A 282 2.41 -16.82 -6.79
CA VAL A 282 3.66 -17.47 -6.33
C VAL A 282 4.88 -16.62 -6.68
N PHE A 283 4.97 -16.06 -7.90
CA PHE A 283 6.07 -15.14 -8.27
C PHE A 283 6.11 -13.90 -7.36
N ILE A 284 4.95 -13.33 -7.04
CA ILE A 284 4.84 -12.18 -6.12
C ILE A 284 5.25 -12.57 -4.69
N SER A 285 4.91 -13.79 -4.25
CA SER A 285 5.33 -14.31 -2.94
C SER A 285 6.84 -14.54 -2.87
N ILE A 286 7.45 -15.13 -3.91
CA ILE A 286 8.91 -15.32 -4.01
C ILE A 286 9.61 -13.95 -3.94
N ARG A 287 9.13 -12.98 -4.72
CA ARG A 287 9.63 -11.59 -4.67
C ARG A 287 9.53 -11.01 -3.25
N SER A 288 8.42 -11.24 -2.56
CA SER A 288 8.23 -10.76 -1.19
C SER A 288 9.24 -11.40 -0.23
N GLY A 289 9.49 -12.70 -0.35
CA GLY A 289 10.53 -13.40 0.41
C GLY A 289 11.93 -12.83 0.15
N LEU A 290 12.26 -12.54 -1.11
CA LEU A 290 13.51 -11.87 -1.46
C LEU A 290 13.61 -10.48 -0.81
N LEU A 291 12.55 -9.68 -0.85
CA LEU A 291 12.52 -8.36 -0.21
C LEU A 291 12.78 -8.45 1.30
N ILE A 292 12.20 -9.45 1.98
CA ILE A 292 12.45 -9.71 3.41
C ILE A 292 13.94 -9.98 3.65
N PHE A 293 14.52 -10.89 2.86
CA PHE A 293 15.93 -11.20 2.93
C PHE A 293 16.82 -9.96 2.71
N LEU A 294 16.50 -9.16 1.69
CA LEU A 294 17.23 -7.93 1.38
C LEU A 294 17.16 -6.91 2.52
N CYS A 295 15.97 -6.68 3.08
CA CYS A 295 15.75 -5.73 4.17
C CYS A 295 16.46 -6.13 5.47
N ILE A 296 16.54 -7.42 5.79
CA ILE A 296 17.17 -7.89 7.03
C ILE A 296 18.69 -8.00 6.89
N PHE A 297 19.17 -8.55 5.77
CA PHE A 297 20.56 -8.96 5.66
C PHE A 297 21.40 -8.04 4.77
N ILE A 298 20.86 -7.56 3.65
CA ILE A 298 21.67 -6.89 2.63
C ILE A 298 21.68 -5.38 2.84
N PHE A 299 20.52 -4.73 2.88
CA PHE A 299 20.41 -3.28 3.02
C PHE A 299 21.09 -2.74 4.29
N PRO A 300 20.96 -3.36 5.49
CA PRO A 300 21.63 -2.86 6.69
C PRO A 300 23.16 -2.98 6.64
N ARG A 301 23.70 -3.99 5.92
CA ARG A 301 25.15 -4.17 5.74
C ARG A 301 25.70 -3.15 4.76
N ILE A 302 25.02 -2.95 3.63
CA ILE A 302 25.37 -1.92 2.64
C ILE A 302 25.29 -0.54 3.29
N GLY A 303 24.21 -0.26 4.03
CA GLY A 303 24.00 0.98 4.77
C GLY A 303 25.17 1.27 5.71
N ARG A 304 25.51 0.34 6.61
CA ARG A 304 26.66 0.49 7.53
C ARG A 304 27.99 0.70 6.80
N HIS A 305 28.22 0.00 5.69
CA HIS A 305 29.46 0.11 4.93
C HIS A 305 29.64 1.52 4.34
N TYR A 306 28.60 2.08 3.72
CA TYR A 306 28.67 3.43 3.14
C TYR A 306 28.73 4.50 4.23
N HIS A 307 27.91 4.41 5.27
CA HIS A 307 27.91 5.35 6.41
C HIS A 307 29.24 5.36 7.19
N GLY A 308 29.98 4.24 7.20
CA GLY A 308 31.32 4.19 7.79
C GLY A 308 32.42 4.82 6.94
N LYS A 309 32.17 5.07 5.65
CA LYS A 309 33.16 5.59 4.69
C LYS A 309 32.96 7.05 4.31
N MET A 310 31.75 7.58 4.44
CA MET A 310 31.40 8.92 4.00
C MET A 310 30.33 9.55 4.91
N HIS A 311 30.11 10.86 4.78
CA HIS A 311 29.08 11.56 5.55
C HIS A 311 27.69 10.96 5.28
N SER A 312 26.84 10.82 6.31
CA SER A 312 25.53 10.15 6.22
C SER A 312 24.66 10.68 5.09
N LEU A 313 24.66 12.00 4.86
CA LEU A 313 23.91 12.63 3.76
C LEU A 313 24.38 12.15 2.38
N GLN A 314 25.70 12.01 2.18
CA GLN A 314 26.29 11.54 0.93
C GLN A 314 26.03 10.04 0.73
N ALA A 315 26.14 9.25 1.81
CA ALA A 315 25.83 7.82 1.81
C ALA A 315 24.37 7.58 1.38
N ASP A 316 23.42 8.24 2.05
CA ASP A 316 21.99 8.08 1.75
C ASP A 316 21.63 8.54 0.34
N ARG A 317 22.24 9.61 -0.18
CA ARG A 317 22.05 10.05 -1.56
C ARG A 317 22.54 9.02 -2.57
N ILE A 318 23.77 8.52 -2.41
CA ILE A 318 24.35 7.52 -3.33
C ILE A 318 23.53 6.23 -3.30
N LEU A 319 23.18 5.76 -2.10
CA LEU A 319 22.35 4.56 -1.94
C LEU A 319 20.96 4.74 -2.56
N SER A 320 20.33 5.90 -2.36
CA SER A 320 19.06 6.22 -3.02
C SER A 320 19.20 6.23 -4.54
N CYS A 321 20.26 6.82 -5.10
CA CYS A 321 20.51 6.86 -6.53
C CYS A 321 20.71 5.45 -7.13
N ILE A 322 21.55 4.62 -6.49
CA ILE A 322 21.77 3.22 -6.91
C ILE A 322 20.47 2.43 -6.84
N SER A 323 19.71 2.55 -5.74
CA SER A 323 18.43 1.88 -5.59
C SER A 323 17.41 2.34 -6.64
N ALA A 324 17.32 3.63 -6.93
CA ALA A 324 16.45 4.16 -7.97
C ALA A 324 16.84 3.64 -9.36
N ALA A 325 18.13 3.59 -9.69
CA ALA A 325 18.60 3.04 -10.95
C ALA A 325 18.25 1.56 -11.12
N LEU A 326 18.45 0.75 -10.06
CA LEU A 326 18.05 -0.67 -10.05
C LEU A 326 16.54 -0.85 -10.15
N LEU A 327 15.76 0.01 -9.47
CA LEU A 327 14.30 -0.03 -9.53
C LEU A 327 13.79 0.30 -10.94
N ALA A 328 14.34 1.34 -11.57
CA ALA A 328 14.03 1.73 -12.95
C ALA A 328 14.40 0.61 -13.95
N LEU A 329 15.61 0.07 -13.84
CA LEU A 329 16.07 -1.05 -14.66
C LEU A 329 15.14 -2.26 -14.50
N GLY A 330 14.74 -2.58 -13.27
CA GLY A 330 13.80 -3.64 -12.98
C GLY A 330 12.44 -3.41 -13.64
N PHE A 331 11.89 -2.20 -13.57
CA PHE A 331 10.60 -1.89 -14.20
C PHE A 331 10.65 -1.92 -15.74
N LEU A 332 11.67 -1.31 -16.34
CA LEU A 332 11.86 -1.37 -17.78
C LEU A 332 12.04 -2.83 -18.22
N GLY A 333 12.88 -3.59 -17.53
CA GLY A 333 13.06 -5.02 -17.78
C GLY A 333 11.78 -5.85 -17.65
N LEU A 334 10.95 -5.60 -16.63
CA LEU A 334 9.63 -6.24 -16.48
C LEU A 334 8.72 -5.95 -17.68
N SER A 335 8.79 -4.75 -18.26
CA SER A 335 8.05 -4.42 -19.48
C SER A 335 8.57 -5.17 -20.71
N MET A 336 9.89 -5.38 -20.80
CA MET A 336 10.52 -5.99 -21.98
C MET A 336 10.56 -7.52 -21.90
N ALA A 337 10.37 -8.11 -20.73
CA ALA A 337 10.58 -9.54 -20.49
C ALA A 337 9.74 -10.40 -21.46
N PRO A 338 10.38 -11.25 -22.29
CA PRO A 338 9.69 -12.12 -23.25
C PRO A 338 9.20 -13.43 -22.61
N GLU A 339 9.90 -13.91 -21.58
CA GLU A 339 9.65 -15.20 -20.93
C GLU A 339 9.70 -15.10 -19.40
N LEU A 340 9.15 -16.11 -18.72
CA LEU A 340 9.07 -16.17 -17.24
C LEU A 340 10.45 -16.15 -16.54
N VAL A 341 11.49 -16.67 -17.19
CA VAL A 341 12.85 -16.63 -16.63
C VAL A 341 13.37 -15.19 -16.61
N ALA A 342 13.24 -14.47 -17.72
CA ALA A 342 13.61 -13.06 -17.80
C ALA A 342 12.78 -12.20 -16.82
N LEU A 343 11.47 -12.47 -16.72
CA LEU A 343 10.60 -11.87 -15.72
C LEU A 343 11.18 -12.03 -14.31
N SER A 344 11.59 -13.25 -13.93
CA SER A 344 12.11 -13.56 -12.59
C SER A 344 13.39 -12.78 -12.28
N VAL A 345 14.30 -12.70 -13.25
CA VAL A 345 15.54 -11.91 -13.13
C VAL A 345 15.21 -10.43 -12.91
N PHE A 346 14.35 -9.84 -13.74
CA PHE A 346 13.97 -8.43 -13.59
C PHE A 346 13.12 -8.17 -12.35
N LEU A 347 12.35 -9.13 -11.87
CA LEU A 347 11.64 -9.06 -10.61
C LEU A 347 12.61 -8.99 -9.43
N ALA A 348 13.72 -9.74 -9.48
CA ALA A 348 14.79 -9.71 -8.49
C ALA A 348 15.59 -8.39 -8.55
N VAL A 349 15.95 -7.93 -9.76
CA VAL A 349 16.59 -6.62 -9.96
C VAL A 349 15.71 -5.50 -9.43
N ASN A 350 14.41 -5.54 -9.74
CA ASN A 350 13.45 -4.59 -9.22
C ASN A 350 13.39 -4.64 -7.69
N SER A 351 13.45 -5.83 -7.06
CA SER A 351 13.51 -5.97 -5.59
C SER A 351 14.75 -5.34 -4.96
N LEU A 352 15.92 -5.39 -5.62
CA LEU A 352 17.13 -4.71 -5.13
C LEU A 352 16.96 -3.18 -5.08
N GLY A 353 16.10 -2.63 -5.95
CA GLY A 353 15.77 -1.21 -5.98
C GLY A 353 14.86 -0.73 -4.85
N TRP A 354 14.27 -1.62 -4.04
CA TRP A 354 13.34 -1.24 -2.97
C TRP A 354 13.98 -0.50 -1.80
N GLY A 355 15.30 -0.54 -1.67
CA GLY A 355 16.04 0.28 -0.70
C GLY A 355 15.86 1.78 -0.92
N LEU A 356 15.38 2.21 -2.09
CA LEU A 356 15.16 3.62 -2.43
C LEU A 356 14.39 4.36 -1.36
N PHE A 357 13.26 3.82 -0.89
CA PHE A 357 12.35 4.58 -0.03
C PHE A 357 12.88 4.79 1.39
N PRO A 358 13.46 3.77 2.06
CA PRO A 358 14.17 3.98 3.33
C PRO A 358 15.35 4.95 3.20
N PHE A 359 16.20 4.80 2.19
CA PHE A 359 17.37 5.68 2.02
C PHE A 359 16.96 7.12 1.67
N LEU A 360 15.94 7.29 0.82
CA LEU A 360 15.40 8.60 0.47
C LEU A 360 14.77 9.27 1.68
N ARG A 361 14.04 8.52 2.52
CA ARG A 361 13.48 9.04 3.78
C ARG A 361 14.59 9.48 4.73
N SER A 362 15.66 8.70 4.87
CA SER A 362 16.83 9.06 5.68
C SER A 362 17.51 10.33 5.16
N PHE A 363 17.75 10.41 3.85
CA PHE A 363 18.31 11.58 3.17
C PHE A 363 17.52 12.85 3.47
N LEU A 364 16.19 12.81 3.32
CA LEU A 364 15.34 13.98 3.52
C LEU A 364 15.21 14.39 4.98
N THR A 365 15.23 13.42 5.89
CA THR A 365 15.24 13.69 7.34
C THR A 365 16.51 14.41 7.74
N ASN A 366 17.66 14.00 7.18
CA ASN A 366 18.94 14.67 7.39
C ASN A 366 18.97 16.08 6.78
N LEU A 367 18.23 16.32 5.69
CA LEU A 367 18.13 17.62 5.02
C LEU A 367 17.20 18.61 5.74
N ALA A 368 16.04 18.15 6.25
CA ALA A 368 15.03 19.00 6.89
C ALA A 368 15.42 19.47 8.31
N GLY A 369 16.44 18.85 8.91
CA GLY A 369 16.84 19.14 10.29
C GLY A 369 15.90 18.51 11.34
N LYS A 370 16.39 18.34 12.56
CA LYS A 370 15.70 17.59 13.62
C LYS A 370 14.35 18.19 14.04
N SER A 371 14.15 19.50 13.88
CA SER A 371 12.92 20.20 14.30
C SER A 371 11.72 19.97 13.38
N GLU A 372 11.94 19.58 12.11
CA GLU A 372 10.87 19.48 11.10
C GLU A 372 10.51 18.04 10.70
N VAL A 373 11.10 17.03 11.36
CA VAL A 373 10.93 15.60 11.00
C VAL A 373 9.47 15.14 11.05
N ALA A 374 8.71 15.57 12.06
CA ALA A 374 7.30 15.24 12.19
C ALA A 374 6.46 15.82 11.03
N ARG A 375 6.78 17.05 10.60
CA ARG A 375 6.14 17.69 9.45
C ARG A 375 6.50 16.97 8.15
N LEU A 376 7.77 16.61 7.97
CA LEU A 376 8.23 15.85 6.81
C LEU A 376 7.51 14.49 6.69
N ASN A 377 7.41 13.73 7.78
CA ASN A 377 6.72 12.44 7.79
C ASN A 377 5.22 12.59 7.45
N SER A 378 4.58 13.66 7.92
CA SER A 378 3.19 13.97 7.59
C SER A 378 3.02 14.25 6.10
N ILE A 379 3.93 15.02 5.50
CA ILE A 379 3.95 15.31 4.06
C ILE A 379 4.13 14.02 3.25
N ILE A 380 5.09 13.17 3.63
CA ILE A 380 5.33 11.88 2.97
C ILE A 380 4.05 11.02 2.99
N GLY A 381 3.38 10.90 4.14
CA GLY A 381 2.15 10.11 4.25
C GLY A 381 0.99 10.62 3.39
N VAL A 382 0.81 11.94 3.30
CA VAL A 382 -0.18 12.55 2.40
C VAL A 382 0.20 12.30 0.93
N SER A 383 1.47 12.45 0.60
CA SER A 383 1.99 12.21 -0.75
C SER A 383 1.78 10.78 -1.20
N ASP A 384 2.07 9.81 -0.33
CA ASP A 384 1.84 8.38 -0.55
C ASP A 384 0.36 8.12 -0.87
N THR A 385 -0.54 8.70 -0.08
CA THR A 385 -1.99 8.51 -0.25
C THR A 385 -2.50 9.12 -1.56
N LEU A 386 -2.05 10.32 -1.91
CA LEU A 386 -2.37 10.96 -3.20
C LEU A 386 -1.80 10.15 -4.37
N GLY A 387 -0.61 9.59 -4.19
CA GLY A 387 0.02 8.66 -5.12
C GLY A 387 -0.83 7.44 -5.41
N LEU A 388 -1.37 6.77 -4.38
CA LEU A 388 -2.31 5.65 -4.55
C LEU A 388 -3.61 6.09 -5.23
N MET A 389 -4.15 7.23 -4.82
CA MET A 389 -5.44 7.75 -5.28
C MET A 389 -5.42 8.04 -6.78
N VAL A 390 -4.44 8.79 -7.27
CA VAL A 390 -4.33 9.12 -8.70
C VAL A 390 -3.71 7.95 -9.47
N GLY A 391 -2.78 7.27 -8.83
CA GLY A 391 -1.92 6.33 -9.51
C GLY A 391 -2.54 4.99 -9.85
N SER A 392 -3.43 4.49 -8.99
CA SER A 392 -4.10 3.21 -9.22
C SER A 392 -4.96 3.19 -10.49
N PRO A 393 -5.88 4.16 -10.74
CA PRO A 393 -6.64 4.20 -11.99
C PRO A 393 -5.76 4.57 -13.19
N LEU A 394 -4.70 5.35 -13.00
CA LEU A 394 -3.73 5.65 -14.06
C LEU A 394 -3.02 4.37 -14.55
N LEU A 395 -2.49 3.56 -13.63
CA LEU A 395 -1.86 2.28 -13.97
C LEU A 395 -2.84 1.28 -14.56
N ALA A 396 -4.08 1.23 -14.06
CA ALA A 396 -5.13 0.43 -14.66
C ALA A 396 -5.39 0.83 -16.11
N LYS A 397 -5.52 2.13 -16.39
CA LYS A 397 -5.71 2.65 -17.75
C LYS A 397 -4.50 2.38 -18.66
N LEU A 398 -3.28 2.53 -18.15
CA LEU A 398 -2.06 2.19 -18.89
C LEU A 398 -1.98 0.69 -19.15
N PHE A 399 -2.42 -0.15 -18.22
CA PHE A 399 -2.49 -1.59 -18.40
C PHE A 399 -3.52 -1.96 -19.48
N SER A 400 -4.73 -1.40 -19.45
CA SER A 400 -5.75 -1.57 -20.50
C SER A 400 -5.21 -1.21 -21.88
N LYS A 401 -4.61 -0.01 -21.99
CA LYS A 401 -3.99 0.44 -23.24
C LYS A 401 -2.83 -0.45 -23.68
N GLY A 402 -2.01 -0.92 -22.73
CA GLY A 402 -0.92 -1.85 -23.02
C GLY A 402 -1.42 -3.14 -23.64
N ILE A 403 -2.49 -3.72 -23.10
CA ILE A 403 -3.06 -4.96 -23.63
C ILE A 403 -3.55 -4.79 -25.08
N GLU A 404 -4.20 -3.67 -25.40
CA GLU A 404 -4.65 -3.36 -26.76
C GLU A 404 -3.49 -3.25 -27.76
N MET A 405 -2.39 -2.61 -27.36
CA MET A 405 -1.24 -2.36 -28.23
C MET A 405 -0.38 -3.60 -28.51
N LYS A 406 -0.49 -4.66 -27.69
CA LYS A 406 0.26 -5.93 -27.79
C LYS A 406 1.80 -5.74 -27.84
N GLY A 407 2.52 -6.86 -27.98
CA GLY A 407 3.97 -6.88 -28.17
C GLY A 407 4.77 -6.25 -27.02
N PHE A 408 5.67 -5.32 -27.37
CA PHE A 408 6.51 -4.61 -26.41
C PHE A 408 5.73 -3.64 -25.52
N LEU A 409 4.72 -2.98 -26.09
CA LEU A 409 3.92 -1.95 -25.43
C LEU A 409 2.90 -2.54 -24.47
N PHE A 410 2.75 -3.87 -24.43
CA PHE A 410 1.98 -4.56 -23.40
C PHE A 410 2.45 -4.21 -21.98
N GLY A 411 3.74 -3.96 -21.78
CA GLY A 411 4.33 -3.53 -20.50
C GLY A 411 4.20 -2.04 -20.17
N LEU A 412 3.33 -1.29 -20.85
CA LEU A 412 3.14 0.15 -20.68
C LEU A 412 3.09 0.65 -19.21
N PRO A 413 2.34 0.04 -18.27
CA PRO A 413 2.34 0.50 -16.87
C PRO A 413 3.73 0.43 -16.22
N PHE A 414 4.54 -0.57 -16.57
CA PHE A 414 5.91 -0.71 -16.06
C PHE A 414 6.91 0.14 -16.83
N MET A 415 6.70 0.39 -18.13
CA MET A 415 7.48 1.40 -18.85
C MET A 415 7.32 2.77 -18.22
N PHE A 416 6.06 3.20 -18.02
CA PHE A 416 5.74 4.46 -17.37
C PHE A 416 6.37 4.53 -15.98
N SER A 417 6.30 3.44 -15.21
CA SER A 417 6.91 3.35 -13.89
C SER A 417 8.44 3.50 -13.95
N GLY A 418 9.12 2.78 -14.84
CA GLY A 418 10.56 2.85 -15.01
C GLY A 418 11.04 4.24 -15.44
N LEU A 419 10.35 4.86 -16.41
CA LEU A 419 10.63 6.23 -16.86
C LEU A 419 10.41 7.26 -15.75
N SER A 420 9.35 7.10 -14.95
CA SER A 420 9.07 7.98 -13.80
C SER A 420 10.18 7.88 -12.74
N VAL A 421 10.70 6.68 -12.48
CA VAL A 421 11.83 6.49 -11.56
C VAL A 421 13.13 7.08 -12.11
N LEU A 422 13.36 7.04 -13.44
CA LEU A 422 14.54 7.70 -14.04
C LEU A 422 14.53 9.22 -13.81
N VAL A 423 13.37 9.86 -13.77
CA VAL A 423 13.27 11.28 -13.40
C VAL A 423 13.76 11.50 -11.96
N ILE A 424 13.43 10.58 -11.04
CA ILE A 424 13.94 10.61 -9.66
C ILE A 424 15.46 10.44 -9.62
N VAL A 425 16.02 9.53 -10.44
CA VAL A 425 17.48 9.35 -10.57
C VAL A 425 18.16 10.64 -11.02
N LEU A 426 17.64 11.26 -12.08
CA LEU A 426 18.16 12.53 -12.61
C LEU A 426 18.12 13.61 -11.53
N PHE A 427 17.01 13.73 -10.81
CA PHE A 427 16.91 14.67 -9.71
C PHE A 427 17.96 14.42 -8.61
N LEU A 428 18.04 13.19 -8.08
CA LEU A 428 19.00 12.84 -7.03
C LEU A 428 20.46 13.03 -7.46
N SER A 429 20.74 12.92 -8.76
CA SER A 429 22.06 13.21 -9.32
C SER A 429 22.37 14.71 -9.36
N LEU A 430 21.36 15.56 -9.61
CA LEU A 430 21.47 17.02 -9.74
C LEU A 430 21.43 17.76 -8.39
N VAL A 431 20.87 17.16 -7.34
CA VAL A 431 20.92 17.74 -5.99
C VAL A 431 22.37 17.74 -5.49
N ASN A 432 23.03 18.90 -5.60
CA ASN A 432 24.33 19.13 -4.98
C ASN A 432 24.16 19.20 -3.46
N THR A 433 24.91 18.34 -2.77
CA THR A 433 25.04 18.26 -1.31
C THR A 433 26.16 19.15 -0.82
#